data_AF-A0A9P5S7C7-F1
#
_entry.id   AF-A0A9P5S7C7-F1
#
_cell.length_a   1.000
_cell.length_b   1.000
_cell.length_c   1.000
_cell.angle_alpha   90.00
_cell.angle_beta   90.00
_cell.angle_gamma   90.00
#
_symmetry.space_group_name_H-M   'P 1'
#
loop_
_entity.id
_entity.type
_entity.pdbx_description
1 polymer ?
#
loop_
_entity_poly.entity_id
_entity_poly.type
_entity_poly.pdbx_seq_one_letter_code
_entity_poly.pdbx_strand_id
1 'polypeptide(L)'
;MATTSAVHTQESTPAASSNDDSRHIYTVAAKSLHDCVELLQSLKSAMTVEAQEAQEAQEQEQQRLQRQTNGATTNSNGSHKNGGDNSPPPGKSMRDIHHMSRSASQEAEQHPDSSAAVGTETASSKPPRAASSLPQAITPCPRSEMYTKPSVLACQGTIGKHVRHLHDHYRLLLATFPPTQVPMESDIDYAIEELERIQFRLERHVATTNLDSSHRQQNGAATTTTTTSDQDIPMPNDLLQPVTLLATIDPTKEPVSFQSTFGRELWFCSLHAVHHFAMIKVICAEFGMPLTEGFGVAPSTLKSRLSQQ
;
A
#
# COMPACT_ATOMS: atom_id res chain seq x y z
N MET A 1 6.69 9.57 -22.15
CA MET A 1 7.17 10.95 -22.37
C MET A 1 7.49 11.56 -21.00
N ALA A 2 8.78 11.64 -20.67
CA ALA A 2 9.24 12.36 -19.48
C ALA A 2 9.36 13.83 -19.88
N THR A 3 8.60 14.72 -19.25
CA THR A 3 8.82 16.16 -19.36
C THR A 3 9.29 16.67 -18.01
N THR A 4 10.55 17.09 -18.06
CA THR A 4 11.43 17.68 -17.07
C THR A 4 10.79 18.80 -16.25
N SER A 5 11.02 18.79 -14.93
CA SER A 5 11.22 20.06 -14.22
C SER A 5 12.38 20.76 -14.93
N ALA A 6 12.13 21.90 -15.55
CA ALA A 6 13.20 22.67 -16.18
C ALA A 6 14.13 23.20 -15.08
N VAL A 7 15.33 22.67 -14.99
CA VAL A 7 16.40 23.26 -14.18
C VAL A 7 16.94 24.45 -14.97
N HIS A 8 16.42 25.64 -14.70
CA HIS A 8 17.04 26.87 -15.15
C HIS A 8 18.13 27.24 -14.15
N THR A 9 19.40 27.20 -14.57
CA THR A 9 20.49 27.84 -13.83
C THR A 9 20.40 29.35 -14.06
N GLN A 10 19.48 30.01 -13.37
CA GLN A 10 19.47 31.47 -13.24
C GLN A 10 20.13 31.84 -11.92
N GLU A 11 21.12 32.74 -11.96
CA GLU A 11 21.44 33.56 -10.79
C GLU A 11 20.23 34.47 -10.54
N SER A 12 19.37 34.08 -9.60
CA SER A 12 18.22 34.89 -9.20
C SER A 12 18.27 35.12 -7.70
N THR A 13 18.28 36.41 -7.34
CA THR A 13 17.95 36.93 -6.01
C THR A 13 16.72 36.23 -5.42
N PRO A 14 16.68 35.95 -4.10
CA PRO A 14 15.58 35.22 -3.50
C PRO A 14 14.32 36.09 -3.53
N ALA A 15 13.43 35.81 -4.48
CA ALA A 15 12.05 36.28 -4.41
C ALA A 15 11.40 35.52 -3.25
N ALA A 16 10.87 36.25 -2.26
CA ALA A 16 10.11 35.66 -1.17
C ALA A 16 9.02 34.75 -1.75
N SER A 17 9.01 33.47 -1.38
CA SER A 17 7.96 32.55 -1.80
C SER A 17 6.60 33.14 -1.43
N SER A 18 5.70 33.26 -2.39
CA SER A 18 4.38 33.81 -2.11
C SER A 18 3.65 32.87 -1.13
N ASN A 19 2.83 33.40 -0.22
CA ASN A 19 1.99 32.56 0.66
C ASN A 19 1.12 31.57 -0.16
N ASP A 20 0.87 31.86 -1.43
CA ASP A 20 0.08 31.00 -2.33
C ASP A 20 0.84 29.72 -2.72
N ASP A 21 2.14 29.82 -3.00
CA ASP A 21 2.98 28.67 -3.35
C ASP A 21 3.12 27.69 -2.18
N SER A 22 3.35 28.22 -0.97
CA SER A 22 3.40 27.43 0.27
C SER A 22 2.09 26.69 0.50
N ARG A 23 0.94 27.37 0.37
CA ARG A 23 -0.38 26.75 0.54
C ARG A 23 -0.63 25.66 -0.51
N HIS A 24 -0.22 25.91 -1.76
CA HIS A 24 -0.40 24.97 -2.84
C HIS A 24 0.32 23.63 -2.58
N ILE A 25 1.60 23.67 -2.17
CA ILE A 25 2.38 22.44 -1.95
C ILE A 25 1.84 21.61 -0.78
N TYR A 26 1.45 22.23 0.34
CA TYR A 26 0.84 21.50 1.46
C TYR A 26 -0.51 20.90 1.09
N THR A 27 -1.32 21.61 0.30
CA THR A 27 -2.62 21.11 -0.19
C THR A 27 -2.42 19.88 -1.09
N VAL A 28 -1.44 19.93 -2.00
CA VAL A 28 -1.13 18.81 -2.88
C VAL A 28 -0.61 17.61 -2.07
N ALA A 29 0.25 17.83 -1.08
CA ALA A 29 0.74 16.78 -0.20
C ALA A 29 -0.42 16.11 0.57
N ALA A 30 -1.31 16.90 1.18
CA ALA A 30 -2.49 16.39 1.90
C ALA A 30 -3.40 15.57 0.99
N LYS A 31 -3.73 16.10 -0.19
CA LYS A 31 -4.57 15.40 -1.17
C LYS A 31 -3.94 14.08 -1.62
N SER A 32 -2.63 14.04 -1.80
CA SER A 32 -1.95 12.81 -2.21
C SER A 32 -2.10 11.69 -1.18
N LEU A 33 -2.06 12.03 0.11
CA LEU A 33 -2.26 11.07 1.20
C LEU A 33 -3.72 10.63 1.31
N HIS A 34 -4.66 11.56 1.13
CA HIS A 34 -6.09 11.25 1.12
C HIS A 34 -6.45 10.16 0.11
N ASP A 35 -5.96 10.27 -1.13
CA ASP A 35 -6.24 9.29 -2.18
C ASP A 35 -5.70 7.87 -1.79
N CYS A 36 -4.62 7.80 -1.00
CA CYS A 36 -4.09 6.54 -0.47
C CYS A 36 -4.93 6.00 0.70
N VAL A 37 -5.37 6.87 1.60
CA VAL A 37 -6.24 6.49 2.73
C VAL A 37 -7.55 5.89 2.22
N GLU A 38 -8.20 6.52 1.24
CA GLU A 38 -9.44 6.02 0.62
C GLU A 38 -9.25 4.62 0.01
N LEU A 39 -8.11 4.36 -0.62
CA LEU A 39 -7.76 3.04 -1.13
C LEU A 39 -7.64 2.01 0.00
N LEU A 40 -6.90 2.34 1.07
CA LEU A 40 -6.70 1.43 2.19
C LEU A 40 -8.00 1.15 2.94
N GLN A 41 -8.86 2.16 3.11
CA GLN A 41 -10.19 2.00 3.69
C GLN A 41 -11.07 1.08 2.82
N SER A 42 -11.05 1.28 1.49
CA SER A 42 -11.77 0.41 0.55
C SER A 42 -11.28 -1.04 0.63
N LEU A 43 -9.97 -1.24 0.72
CA LEU A 43 -9.37 -2.57 0.90
C LEU A 43 -9.79 -3.20 2.24
N LYS A 44 -9.68 -2.46 3.35
CA LYS A 44 -10.11 -2.90 4.69
C LYS A 44 -11.57 -3.32 4.72
N SER A 45 -12.47 -2.53 4.14
CA SER A 45 -13.89 -2.88 4.04
C SER A 45 -14.10 -4.18 3.27
N ALA A 46 -13.39 -4.35 2.16
CA ALA A 46 -13.49 -5.55 1.34
C ALA A 46 -12.90 -6.80 2.03
N MET A 47 -11.87 -6.63 2.86
CA MET A 47 -11.33 -7.70 3.73
C MET A 47 -12.33 -8.12 4.81
N THR A 48 -13.02 -7.15 5.41
CA THR A 48 -14.01 -7.40 6.47
C THR A 48 -15.22 -8.17 5.94
N VAL A 49 -15.71 -7.82 4.75
CA VAL A 49 -16.80 -8.54 4.08
C VAL A 49 -16.43 -10.00 3.79
N GLU A 50 -15.24 -10.25 3.23
CA GLU A 50 -14.78 -11.61 2.96
C GLU A 50 -14.65 -12.44 4.25
N ALA A 51 -14.17 -11.83 5.34
CA ALA A 51 -14.08 -12.49 6.64
C ALA A 51 -15.46 -12.85 7.22
N GLN A 52 -16.45 -11.96 7.09
CA GLN A 52 -17.84 -12.22 7.51
C GLN A 52 -18.47 -13.36 6.70
N GLU A 53 -18.33 -13.34 5.37
CA GLU A 53 -18.83 -14.40 4.48
C GLU A 53 -18.20 -15.76 4.82
N ALA A 54 -16.88 -15.78 5.09
CA ALA A 54 -16.17 -17.01 5.48
C ALA A 54 -16.65 -17.54 6.84
N GLN A 55 -16.91 -16.66 7.81
CA GLN A 55 -17.42 -17.04 9.12
C GLN A 55 -18.85 -17.60 9.00
N GLU A 56 -19.73 -16.94 8.26
CA GLU A 56 -21.09 -17.42 8.02
C GLU A 56 -21.11 -18.79 7.33
N ALA A 57 -20.23 -19.01 6.34
CA ALA A 57 -20.10 -20.31 5.68
C ALA A 57 -19.63 -21.42 6.64
N GLN A 58 -18.69 -21.11 7.54
CA GLN A 58 -18.23 -22.05 8.56
C GLN A 58 -19.34 -22.38 9.58
N GLU A 59 -20.10 -21.38 10.01
CA GLU A 59 -21.23 -21.58 10.93
C GLU A 59 -22.34 -22.43 10.27
N GLN A 60 -22.66 -22.18 9.01
CA GLN A 60 -23.62 -22.99 8.25
C GLN A 60 -23.17 -24.45 8.11
N GLU A 61 -21.89 -24.69 7.84
CA GLU A 61 -21.35 -26.05 7.74
C GLU A 61 -21.33 -26.77 9.10
N GLN A 62 -20.97 -26.08 10.19
CA GLN A 62 -21.08 -26.63 11.54
C GLN A 62 -22.53 -27.01 11.89
N GLN A 63 -23.49 -26.14 11.58
CA GLN A 63 -24.92 -26.44 11.78
C GLN A 63 -25.36 -27.64 10.93
N ARG A 64 -24.87 -27.76 9.69
CA ARG A 64 -25.15 -28.89 8.81
C ARG A 64 -24.61 -30.20 9.39
N LEU A 65 -23.38 -30.21 9.90
CA LEU A 65 -22.77 -31.39 10.52
C LEU A 65 -23.50 -31.78 11.81
N GLN A 66 -23.90 -30.81 12.64
CA GLN A 66 -24.64 -31.06 13.87
C GLN A 66 -26.05 -31.64 13.62
N ARG A 67 -26.71 -31.25 12.52
CA ARG A 67 -27.97 -31.86 12.10
C ARG A 67 -27.79 -33.31 11.64
N GLN A 68 -26.70 -33.63 10.96
CA GLN A 68 -26.40 -35.00 10.52
C GLN A 68 -26.08 -35.94 11.69
N THR A 69 -25.35 -35.47 12.70
CA THR A 69 -25.05 -36.27 13.90
C THR A 69 -26.30 -36.51 14.76
N ASN A 70 -27.17 -35.52 14.93
CA ASN A 70 -28.43 -35.65 15.67
C ASN A 70 -29.48 -36.48 14.91
N GLY A 71 -29.43 -36.51 13.57
CA GLY A 71 -30.29 -37.37 12.73
C GLY A 71 -29.90 -38.86 12.78
N ALA A 72 -28.63 -39.18 13.06
CA ALA A 72 -28.17 -40.57 13.17
C ALA A 72 -28.60 -41.24 14.50
N THR A 73 -28.74 -40.47 15.59
CA THR A 73 -29.14 -40.99 16.91
C THR A 73 -30.64 -41.28 17.05
N THR A 74 -31.48 -40.78 16.14
CA THR A 74 -32.94 -40.94 16.23
C THR A 74 -33.49 -42.16 15.47
N ASN A 75 -32.65 -42.92 14.77
CA ASN A 75 -33.08 -44.06 13.94
C ASN A 75 -32.58 -45.45 14.40
N SER A 76 -32.09 -45.60 15.64
CA SER A 76 -31.64 -46.91 16.17
C SER A 76 -32.60 -47.57 17.16
N ASN A 77 -33.84 -47.07 17.33
CA ASN A 77 -34.81 -47.67 18.24
C ASN A 77 -35.94 -48.38 17.49
N GLY A 78 -35.63 -49.55 16.93
CA GLY A 78 -36.64 -50.46 16.42
C GLY A 78 -36.08 -51.62 15.61
N SER A 79 -35.59 -52.68 16.27
CA SER A 79 -36.17 -54.04 16.16
C SER A 79 -35.28 -55.12 16.80
N HIS A 80 -35.92 -55.99 17.58
CA HIS A 80 -35.63 -57.43 17.78
C HIS A 80 -34.59 -57.91 18.83
N LYS A 81 -35.16 -58.35 19.97
CA LYS A 81 -35.09 -59.68 20.61
C LYS A 81 -33.76 -60.49 20.61
N ASN A 82 -33.30 -60.72 21.84
CA ASN A 82 -32.85 -61.98 22.47
C ASN A 82 -31.97 -63.00 21.71
N GLY A 83 -30.81 -63.28 22.32
CA GLY A 83 -30.35 -64.64 22.61
C GLY A 83 -28.95 -64.98 22.11
N GLY A 84 -28.05 -65.41 23.01
CA GLY A 84 -26.90 -66.24 22.64
C GLY A 84 -25.58 -65.84 23.26
N ASP A 85 -25.27 -66.48 24.38
CA ASP A 85 -23.99 -66.56 25.07
C ASP A 85 -22.88 -67.18 24.19
N ASN A 86 -21.66 -66.62 24.21
CA ASN A 86 -20.41 -67.37 24.37
C ASN A 86 -19.17 -66.44 24.36
N SER A 87 -18.49 -66.44 25.51
CA SER A 87 -17.05 -66.15 25.67
C SER A 87 -16.23 -67.44 25.39
N PRO A 88 -14.87 -67.52 25.49
CA PRO A 88 -13.73 -66.59 25.28
C PRO A 88 -12.54 -67.32 24.52
N PRO A 89 -11.21 -67.16 24.79
CA PRO A 89 -10.24 -66.04 24.75
C PRO A 89 -8.98 -66.36 23.84
N PRO A 90 -7.70 -66.01 24.16
CA PRO A 90 -7.02 -64.73 23.91
C PRO A 90 -5.64 -64.85 23.17
N GLY A 91 -5.10 -63.69 22.77
CA GLY A 91 -3.66 -63.40 22.82
C GLY A 91 -2.86 -63.51 21.51
N LYS A 92 -2.17 -62.42 21.15
CA LYS A 92 -0.69 -62.35 21.05
C LYS A 92 -0.21 -60.94 20.71
N SER A 93 0.99 -60.67 21.21
CA SER A 93 1.77 -59.43 21.25
C SER A 93 2.88 -59.43 20.18
N MET A 94 3.59 -58.30 20.09
CA MET A 94 4.86 -57.99 19.40
C MET A 94 4.70 -57.53 17.94
N ARG A 95 4.98 -56.24 17.65
CA ARG A 95 6.30 -55.61 17.42
C ARG A 95 7.08 -56.31 16.31
N ASP A 96 7.36 -55.58 15.24
CA ASP A 96 8.68 -55.59 14.61
C ASP A 96 8.97 -54.27 13.88
N ILE A 97 10.19 -53.78 14.10
CA ILE A 97 10.87 -52.62 13.52
C ILE A 97 11.96 -53.20 12.61
N HIS A 98 12.09 -52.76 11.36
CA HIS A 98 13.32 -52.72 10.53
C HIS A 98 12.94 -52.06 9.18
N HIS A 99 13.37 -50.85 8.81
CA HIS A 99 14.71 -50.36 8.42
C HIS A 99 15.22 -50.87 7.06
N MET A 100 15.11 -50.06 5.98
CA MET A 100 16.04 -49.86 4.84
C MET A 100 15.55 -48.58 4.11
N SER A 101 16.21 -47.42 3.98
CA SER A 101 17.58 -47.01 3.62
C SER A 101 17.93 -47.11 2.12
N ARG A 102 18.45 -45.96 1.60
CA ARG A 102 19.13 -45.67 0.30
C ARG A 102 18.22 -45.26 -0.87
N SER A 103 18.58 -44.35 -1.79
CA SER A 103 19.64 -43.32 -1.98
C SER A 103 19.28 -42.66 -3.34
N ALA A 104 19.21 -41.33 -3.44
CA ALA A 104 20.18 -40.45 -4.14
C ALA A 104 20.51 -40.79 -5.61
N SER A 105 20.33 -39.81 -6.51
CA SER A 105 21.26 -39.32 -7.58
C SER A 105 20.47 -38.64 -8.73
N GLN A 106 20.67 -37.33 -8.95
CA GLN A 106 21.47 -36.68 -10.04
C GLN A 106 20.63 -36.35 -11.29
N GLU A 107 20.42 -35.05 -11.58
CA GLU A 107 21.20 -34.17 -12.48
C GLU A 107 21.01 -34.48 -13.97
N ALA A 108 20.48 -33.51 -14.72
CA ALA A 108 20.85 -33.24 -16.11
C ALA A 108 20.33 -31.84 -16.55
N GLU A 109 21.27 -30.92 -16.77
CA GLU A 109 21.10 -29.73 -17.60
C GLU A 109 20.80 -30.10 -19.07
N GLN A 110 20.15 -29.19 -19.81
CA GLN A 110 20.67 -28.66 -21.09
C GLN A 110 19.74 -27.61 -21.72
N HIS A 111 20.32 -26.44 -22.02
CA HIS A 111 19.90 -25.49 -23.05
C HIS A 111 20.13 -26.08 -24.47
N PRO A 112 19.48 -25.52 -25.51
CA PRO A 112 20.29 -24.68 -26.40
C PRO A 112 19.58 -23.43 -26.96
N ASP A 113 20.45 -22.56 -27.45
CA ASP A 113 20.29 -21.30 -28.17
C ASP A 113 19.70 -21.46 -29.59
N SER A 114 19.12 -20.39 -30.14
CA SER A 114 19.46 -19.80 -31.46
C SER A 114 18.31 -19.04 -32.16
N SER A 115 18.74 -18.18 -33.07
CA SER A 115 18.18 -16.92 -33.51
C SER A 115 17.39 -16.94 -34.82
N ALA A 116 16.68 -15.82 -35.03
CA ALA A 116 16.49 -15.08 -36.29
C ALA A 116 15.36 -15.49 -37.25
N ALA A 117 14.43 -14.54 -37.48
CA ALA A 117 13.96 -14.19 -38.82
C ALA A 117 13.23 -12.83 -38.83
N VAL A 118 13.52 -12.07 -39.88
CA VAL A 118 13.05 -10.73 -40.26
C VAL A 118 11.60 -10.79 -40.79
N GLY A 119 10.81 -9.76 -40.52
CA GLY A 119 9.50 -9.56 -41.14
C GLY A 119 9.07 -8.09 -41.08
N THR A 120 9.27 -7.37 -42.18
CA THR A 120 8.73 -6.04 -42.46
C THR A 120 7.29 -6.16 -42.96
N GLU A 121 6.29 -5.62 -42.25
CA GLU A 121 5.02 -5.23 -42.87
C GLU A 121 4.45 -3.95 -42.24
N THR A 122 4.28 -2.96 -43.11
CA THR A 122 3.54 -1.72 -42.89
C THR A 122 2.05 -1.96 -43.11
N ALA A 123 1.20 -1.71 -42.11
CA ALA A 123 -0.23 -1.49 -42.35
C ALA A 123 -0.85 -0.59 -41.27
N SER A 124 -1.32 0.56 -41.73
CA SER A 124 -2.17 1.51 -41.02
C SER A 124 -3.54 0.89 -40.74
N SER A 125 -3.91 0.77 -39.46
CA SER A 125 -5.31 0.63 -39.06
C SER A 125 -5.53 1.21 -37.67
N LYS A 126 -6.42 2.20 -37.57
CA LYS A 126 -6.97 2.78 -36.32
C LYS A 126 -7.35 1.65 -35.33
N PRO A 127 -7.04 1.78 -34.02
CA PRO A 127 -7.54 0.82 -33.05
C PRO A 127 -9.04 1.07 -32.78
N PRO A 128 -9.86 0.00 -32.64
CA PRO A 128 -11.24 0.13 -32.25
C PRO A 128 -11.35 0.52 -30.78
N ARG A 129 -12.33 1.37 -30.48
CA ARG A 129 -12.70 1.81 -29.13
C ARG A 129 -13.22 0.60 -28.34
N ALA A 130 -12.32 -0.10 -27.64
CA ALA A 130 -12.66 -1.20 -26.75
C ALA A 130 -13.36 -0.63 -25.51
N ALA A 131 -14.57 -1.11 -25.25
CA ALA A 131 -15.26 -0.92 -23.99
C ALA A 131 -14.35 -1.41 -22.84
N SER A 132 -14.24 -0.60 -21.80
CA SER A 132 -13.38 -0.83 -20.63
C SER A 132 -13.85 -2.04 -19.82
N SER A 133 -13.44 -3.23 -20.22
CA SER A 133 -13.40 -4.39 -19.33
C SER A 133 -12.25 -4.19 -18.34
N LEU A 134 -12.57 -4.18 -17.04
CA LEU A 134 -11.56 -4.22 -15.97
C LEU A 134 -10.53 -5.33 -16.27
N PRO A 135 -9.22 -5.09 -16.12
CA PRO A 135 -8.23 -6.16 -16.28
C PRO A 135 -8.56 -7.28 -15.29
N GLN A 136 -8.77 -8.49 -15.80
CA GLN A 136 -8.94 -9.69 -14.98
C GLN A 136 -7.69 -9.87 -14.10
N ALA A 137 -7.89 -10.30 -12.85
CA ALA A 137 -6.81 -10.61 -11.93
C ALA A 137 -5.80 -11.55 -12.60
N ILE A 138 -4.53 -11.18 -12.60
CA ILE A 138 -3.45 -12.01 -13.13
C ILE A 138 -3.19 -13.17 -12.16
N THR A 139 -3.27 -12.87 -10.86
CA THR A 139 -3.11 -13.85 -9.79
C THR A 139 -4.28 -13.70 -8.81
N PRO A 140 -5.19 -14.69 -8.71
CA PRO A 140 -6.24 -14.67 -7.70
C PRO A 140 -5.64 -14.50 -6.30
N CYS A 141 -6.17 -13.54 -5.55
CA CYS A 141 -5.76 -13.24 -4.19
C CYS A 141 -6.99 -13.04 -3.33
N PRO A 142 -7.15 -13.79 -2.21
CA PRO A 142 -8.13 -13.45 -1.19
C PRO A 142 -7.93 -11.99 -0.75
N ARG A 143 -9.03 -11.28 -0.52
CA ARG A 143 -8.95 -9.85 -0.15
C ARG A 143 -8.21 -9.67 1.16
N SER A 144 -8.46 -10.56 2.12
CA SER A 144 -7.82 -10.70 3.42
C SER A 144 -6.28 -10.76 3.40
N GLU A 145 -5.68 -11.20 2.30
CA GLU A 145 -4.22 -11.27 2.15
C GLU A 145 -3.64 -10.11 1.35
N MET A 146 -4.47 -9.33 0.65
CA MET A 146 -4.01 -8.43 -0.40
C MET A 146 -3.06 -7.33 0.09
N TYR A 147 -3.22 -6.87 1.34
CA TYR A 147 -2.36 -5.87 1.94
C TYR A 147 -0.92 -6.36 2.13
N THR A 148 -0.75 -7.64 2.47
CA THR A 148 0.52 -8.27 2.87
C THR A 148 1.07 -9.22 1.82
N LYS A 149 0.30 -9.58 0.79
CA LYS A 149 0.73 -10.49 -0.26
C LYS A 149 1.82 -9.86 -1.14
N PRO A 150 2.97 -10.52 -1.31
CA PRO A 150 4.01 -10.08 -2.23
C PRO A 150 3.52 -10.13 -3.68
N SER A 151 3.78 -9.06 -4.42
CA SER A 151 3.51 -8.97 -5.85
C SER A 151 4.69 -9.46 -6.66
N VAL A 152 4.42 -10.31 -7.66
CA VAL A 152 5.47 -10.75 -8.60
C VAL A 152 5.81 -9.66 -9.60
N LEU A 153 4.89 -8.72 -9.85
CA LEU A 153 5.08 -7.60 -10.78
C LEU A 153 5.80 -6.40 -10.16
N ALA A 154 5.80 -6.28 -8.83
CA ALA A 154 6.37 -5.14 -8.09
C ALA A 154 7.54 -5.57 -7.17
N CYS A 155 8.49 -6.34 -7.70
CA CYS A 155 9.72 -6.74 -7.01
C CYS A 155 9.51 -7.39 -5.62
N GLN A 156 8.46 -8.22 -5.46
CA GLN A 156 8.08 -8.82 -4.16
C GLN A 156 7.72 -7.80 -3.07
N GLY A 157 7.39 -6.58 -3.47
CA GLY A 157 6.76 -5.56 -2.64
C GLY A 157 5.33 -5.96 -2.26
N THR A 158 4.88 -5.46 -1.12
CA THR A 158 3.49 -5.57 -0.66
C THR A 158 2.89 -4.16 -0.62
N ILE A 159 1.57 -4.04 -0.60
CA ILE A 159 0.91 -2.74 -0.39
C ILE A 159 1.42 -2.12 0.91
N GLY A 160 1.44 -2.89 1.99
CA GLY A 160 1.93 -2.41 3.29
C GLY A 160 3.38 -1.96 3.29
N LYS A 161 4.29 -2.63 2.58
CA LYS A 161 5.70 -2.20 2.48
C LYS A 161 5.83 -0.84 1.78
N HIS A 162 5.03 -0.59 0.74
CA HIS A 162 5.02 0.70 0.06
C HIS A 162 4.38 1.80 0.91
N VAL A 163 3.31 1.49 1.64
CA VAL A 163 2.68 2.43 2.58
C VAL A 163 3.61 2.79 3.73
N ARG A 164 4.27 1.81 4.36
CA ARG A 164 5.28 2.10 5.38
C ARG A 164 6.40 2.99 4.82
N HIS A 165 6.91 2.66 3.63
CA HIS A 165 8.02 3.41 3.05
C HIS A 165 7.64 4.86 2.74
N LEU A 166 6.45 5.14 2.21
CA LEU A 166 6.03 6.53 1.97
C LEU A 166 5.73 7.27 3.29
N HIS A 167 5.16 6.59 4.29
CA HIS A 167 4.95 7.16 5.62
C HIS A 167 6.27 7.57 6.26
N ASP A 168 7.29 6.71 6.21
CA ASP A 168 8.62 6.98 6.76
C ASP A 168 9.19 8.32 6.25
N HIS A 169 9.04 8.63 4.95
CA HIS A 169 9.52 9.90 4.38
C HIS A 169 8.80 11.12 4.95
N TYR A 170 7.47 11.09 5.03
CA TYR A 170 6.70 12.19 5.63
C TYR A 170 6.96 12.31 7.13
N ARG A 171 7.08 11.18 7.84
CA ARG A 171 7.39 11.13 9.27
C ARG A 171 8.72 11.80 9.57
N LEU A 172 9.76 11.49 8.79
CA LEU A 172 11.09 12.07 8.91
C LEU A 172 11.08 13.58 8.64
N LEU A 173 10.44 14.02 7.54
CA LEU A 173 10.41 15.45 7.18
C LEU A 173 9.62 16.28 8.20
N LEU A 174 8.43 15.79 8.59
CA LEU A 174 7.54 16.51 9.50
C LEU A 174 7.91 16.30 10.96
N ALA A 175 9.04 15.59 11.19
CA ALA A 175 9.67 15.28 12.46
C ALA A 175 8.67 14.79 13.52
N THR A 176 7.70 14.01 13.07
CA THR A 176 6.56 13.61 13.89
C THR A 176 6.74 12.19 14.37
N PHE A 177 6.72 12.03 15.69
CA PHE A 177 6.65 10.75 16.40
C PHE A 177 7.94 9.90 16.39
N PRO A 178 8.17 9.15 17.50
CA PRO A 178 9.19 8.11 17.54
C PRO A 178 8.99 7.10 16.41
N PRO A 179 10.06 6.37 16.01
CA PRO A 179 9.95 5.33 15.00
C PRO A 179 8.82 4.36 15.30
N THR A 180 8.14 3.96 14.24
CA THR A 180 6.96 3.12 14.20
C THR A 180 7.15 1.87 15.07
N GLN A 181 6.35 1.73 16.13
CA GLN A 181 6.43 0.59 17.06
C GLN A 181 5.61 -0.61 16.57
N VAL A 182 4.57 -0.35 15.77
CA VAL A 182 3.68 -1.36 15.19
C VAL A 182 4.08 -1.58 13.72
N PRO A 183 4.16 -2.83 13.23
CA PRO A 183 4.55 -3.11 11.85
C PRO A 183 3.45 -2.69 10.86
N MET A 184 3.53 -1.43 10.40
CA MET A 184 2.64 -0.83 9.41
C MET A 184 2.51 -1.67 8.13
N GLU A 185 3.55 -2.41 7.76
CA GLU A 185 3.54 -3.30 6.60
C GLU A 185 2.57 -4.49 6.70
N SER A 186 2.09 -4.79 7.91
CA SER A 186 1.17 -5.89 8.20
C SER A 186 -0.16 -5.45 8.83
N ASP A 187 -0.22 -4.23 9.37
CA ASP A 187 -1.40 -3.68 10.02
C ASP A 187 -1.98 -2.53 9.20
N ILE A 188 -3.10 -2.82 8.51
CA ILE A 188 -3.79 -1.84 7.66
C ILE A 188 -4.50 -0.76 8.49
N ASP A 189 -4.96 -1.10 9.70
CA ASP A 189 -5.65 -0.15 10.58
C ASP A 189 -4.69 0.92 11.09
N TYR A 190 -3.54 0.45 11.57
CA TYR A 190 -2.46 1.33 12.01
C TYR A 190 -1.90 2.18 10.85
N ALA A 191 -1.80 1.61 9.65
CA ALA A 191 -1.39 2.36 8.46
C ALA A 191 -2.37 3.49 8.11
N ILE A 192 -3.68 3.22 8.14
CA ILE A 192 -4.73 4.24 7.90
C ILE A 192 -4.61 5.36 8.93
N GLU A 193 -4.56 5.03 10.22
CA GLU A 193 -4.49 6.01 11.31
C GLU A 193 -3.28 6.95 11.14
N GLU A 194 -2.13 6.39 10.83
CA GLU A 194 -0.90 7.17 10.69
C GLU A 194 -0.87 8.05 9.44
N LEU A 195 -1.43 7.60 8.32
CA LEU A 195 -1.57 8.44 7.13
C LEU A 195 -2.58 9.57 7.34
N GLU A 196 -3.72 9.28 8.00
CA GLU A 196 -4.72 10.28 8.37
C GLU A 196 -4.14 11.34 9.33
N ARG A 197 -3.29 10.92 10.27
CA ARG A 197 -2.57 11.83 11.18
C ARG A 197 -1.69 12.83 10.42
N ILE A 198 -0.94 12.36 9.43
CA ILE A 198 -0.10 13.23 8.58
C ILE A 198 -0.99 14.14 7.72
N GLN A 199 -2.01 13.58 7.06
CA GLN A 199 -2.95 14.34 6.24
C GLN A 199 -3.58 15.48 7.05
N PHE A 200 -4.11 15.19 8.23
CA PHE A 200 -4.74 16.17 9.11
C PHE A 200 -3.77 17.30 9.50
N ARG A 201 -2.51 16.97 9.80
CA ARG A 201 -1.49 18.01 10.10
C ARG A 201 -1.26 18.94 8.93
N LEU A 202 -1.13 18.40 7.71
CA LEU A 202 -0.96 19.19 6.48
C LEU A 202 -2.17 20.10 6.23
N GLU A 203 -3.39 19.56 6.32
CA GLU A 203 -4.63 20.32 6.15
C GLU A 203 -4.80 21.42 7.19
N ARG A 204 -4.51 21.11 8.46
CA ARG A 204 -4.54 22.09 9.55
C ARG A 204 -3.60 23.26 9.27
N HIS A 205 -2.40 23.00 8.76
CA HIS A 205 -1.45 24.06 8.43
C HIS A 205 -1.91 24.95 7.27
N VAL A 206 -2.53 24.34 6.24
CA VAL A 206 -3.19 25.11 5.17
C VAL A 206 -4.31 25.99 5.75
N ALA A 207 -5.13 25.45 6.67
CA ALA A 207 -6.21 26.21 7.28
C ALA A 207 -5.71 27.38 8.14
N THR A 208 -4.65 27.20 8.94
CA THR A 208 -4.09 28.28 9.78
C THR A 208 -3.43 29.37 8.94
N THR A 209 -2.72 29.01 7.88
CA THR A 209 -2.11 29.99 6.96
C THR A 209 -3.15 30.84 6.21
N ASN A 210 -4.36 30.30 5.96
CA ASN A 210 -5.49 31.05 5.40
C ASN A 210 -5.96 32.18 6.34
N LEU A 211 -6.04 31.89 7.64
CA LEU A 211 -6.51 32.84 8.65
C LEU A 211 -5.51 33.98 8.85
N ASP A 212 -4.22 33.64 8.96
CA ASP A 212 -3.15 34.64 9.11
C ASP A 212 -3.06 35.58 7.91
N SER A 213 -3.25 35.05 6.69
CA SER A 213 -3.27 35.86 5.47
C SER A 213 -4.46 36.82 5.42
N SER A 214 -5.63 36.37 5.87
CA SER A 214 -6.86 37.18 5.89
C SER A 214 -6.81 38.28 6.96
N HIS A 215 -6.23 37.98 8.13
CA HIS A 215 -6.09 38.94 9.23
C HIS A 215 -4.99 39.98 8.96
N ARG A 216 -3.86 39.59 8.37
CA ARG A 216 -2.75 40.50 8.03
C ARG A 216 -3.12 41.49 6.92
N GLN A 217 -4.10 41.15 6.08
CA GLN A 217 -4.63 42.05 5.06
C GLN A 217 -5.63 43.08 5.62
N GLN A 218 -6.18 42.85 6.81
CA GLN A 218 -7.12 43.76 7.48
C GLN A 218 -6.50 44.55 8.64
N ASN A 219 -5.52 43.99 9.37
CA ASN A 219 -4.87 44.63 10.51
C ASN A 219 -3.36 44.41 10.46
N GLY A 220 -2.59 45.50 10.44
CA GLY A 220 -1.12 45.44 10.47
C GLY A 220 -0.60 44.66 11.68
N ALA A 221 0.15 43.59 11.41
CA ALA A 221 1.05 42.85 12.30
C ALA A 221 0.56 42.60 13.75
N ALA A 222 -0.26 41.56 13.94
CA ALA A 222 -0.39 40.91 15.24
C ALA A 222 -0.16 39.40 15.10
N THR A 223 1.01 38.93 15.56
CA THR A 223 1.38 37.52 15.65
C THR A 223 0.45 36.83 16.64
N THR A 224 -0.50 36.03 16.14
CA THR A 224 -1.37 35.24 16.99
C THR A 224 -0.74 33.87 17.19
N THR A 225 -0.04 33.71 18.31
CA THR A 225 0.52 32.44 18.78
C THR A 225 -0.63 31.48 19.08
N THR A 226 -0.93 30.58 18.14
CA THR A 226 -1.92 29.53 18.37
C THR A 226 -1.29 28.43 19.21
N THR A 227 -1.88 28.15 20.36
CA THR A 227 -1.49 27.10 21.31
C THR A 227 -1.40 25.74 20.61
N THR A 228 -0.18 25.31 20.28
CA THR A 228 0.13 23.95 19.85
C THR A 228 0.20 23.06 21.08
N SER A 229 -0.40 21.86 21.02
CA SER A 229 -0.04 20.78 21.94
C SER A 229 1.48 20.58 21.85
N ASP A 230 2.15 20.49 23.00
CA ASP A 230 3.60 20.55 23.25
C ASP A 230 4.52 19.57 22.47
N GLN A 231 4.01 18.79 21.50
CA GLN A 231 4.73 17.67 20.89
C GLN A 231 4.88 17.75 19.37
N ASP A 232 4.24 18.69 18.69
CA ASP A 232 4.35 18.82 17.23
C ASP A 232 5.29 19.96 16.84
N ILE A 233 6.35 19.63 16.10
CA ILE A 233 7.24 20.63 15.50
C ILE A 233 6.41 21.46 14.49
N PRO A 234 6.41 22.81 14.61
CA PRO A 234 5.68 23.67 13.68
C PRO A 234 6.20 23.50 12.24
N MET A 235 5.29 23.31 11.29
CA MET A 235 5.64 23.34 9.87
C MET A 235 5.88 24.78 9.40
N PRO A 236 6.91 25.02 8.57
CA PRO A 236 7.28 26.38 8.18
C PRO A 236 6.44 26.90 7.01
N ASN A 237 6.11 28.19 7.07
CA ASN A 237 5.46 28.88 5.95
C ASN A 237 6.46 29.22 4.82
N ASP A 238 7.74 29.39 5.17
CA ASP A 238 8.82 29.67 4.22
C ASP A 238 9.34 28.38 3.61
N LEU A 239 9.03 28.16 2.32
CA LEU A 239 9.48 26.98 1.59
C LEU A 239 11.00 26.95 1.39
N LEU A 240 11.68 28.10 1.48
CA LEU A 240 13.13 28.21 1.34
C LEU A 240 13.86 27.96 2.66
N GLN A 241 13.15 27.70 3.75
CA GLN A 241 13.75 27.39 5.05
C GLN A 241 14.80 26.27 4.89
N PRO A 242 16.08 26.52 5.21
CA PRO A 242 17.13 25.53 5.06
C PRO A 242 16.89 24.32 5.94
N VAL A 243 17.13 23.13 5.39
CA VAL A 243 17.12 21.86 6.12
C VAL A 243 18.36 21.06 5.76
N THR A 244 18.81 20.20 6.68
CA THR A 244 19.91 19.28 6.44
C THR A 244 19.36 17.86 6.33
N LEU A 245 19.57 17.23 5.17
CA LEU A 245 19.20 15.85 4.90
C LEU A 245 20.40 14.93 5.16
N LEU A 246 20.20 13.91 5.99
CA LEU A 246 21.16 12.81 6.14
C LEU A 246 20.67 11.63 5.29
N ALA A 247 21.38 11.35 4.19
CA ALA A 247 20.98 10.31 3.25
C ALA A 247 21.96 9.14 3.26
N THR A 248 21.43 7.94 3.48
CA THR A 248 22.18 6.69 3.24
C THR A 248 22.21 6.41 1.74
N ILE A 249 23.38 6.52 1.13
CA ILE A 249 23.59 6.24 -0.30
C ILE A 249 24.17 4.84 -0.50
N ASP A 250 25.00 4.40 0.45
CA ASP A 250 25.66 3.11 0.47
C ASP A 250 25.36 2.47 1.83
N PRO A 251 24.74 1.28 1.89
CA PRO A 251 24.37 0.65 3.16
C PRO A 251 25.58 0.28 4.02
N THR A 252 26.79 0.30 3.45
CA THR A 252 28.03 -0.01 4.16
C THR A 252 28.76 1.23 4.70
N LYS A 253 28.23 2.43 4.44
CA LYS A 253 28.88 3.70 4.82
C LYS A 253 27.97 4.57 5.67
N GLU A 254 28.60 5.50 6.37
CA GLU A 254 27.89 6.55 7.10
C GLU A 254 27.02 7.40 6.16
N PRO A 255 25.87 7.91 6.64
CA PRO A 255 25.02 8.80 5.87
C PRO A 255 25.78 10.05 5.40
N VAL A 256 25.45 10.51 4.19
CA VAL A 256 26.00 11.74 3.60
C VAL A 256 25.06 12.90 3.91
N SER A 257 25.62 14.03 4.33
CA SER A 257 24.89 15.25 4.63
C SER A 257 24.70 16.12 3.39
N PHE A 258 23.47 16.57 3.15
CA PHE A 258 23.10 17.48 2.07
C PHE A 258 22.35 18.70 2.62
N GLN A 259 22.63 19.87 2.04
CA GLN A 259 21.82 21.06 2.26
C GLN A 259 20.64 21.07 1.29
N SER A 260 19.46 21.38 1.82
CA SER A 260 18.22 21.46 1.07
C SER A 260 17.31 22.55 1.64
N THR A 261 16.08 22.64 1.14
CA THR A 261 15.02 23.51 1.66
C THR A 261 13.78 22.70 2.01
N PHE A 262 13.00 23.16 2.99
CA PHE A 262 11.80 22.44 3.43
C PHE A 262 10.84 22.20 2.27
N GLY A 263 10.60 23.20 1.42
CA GLY A 263 9.71 23.06 0.26
C GLY A 263 10.21 22.04 -0.76
N ARG A 264 11.52 21.96 -1.01
CA ARG A 264 12.08 20.91 -1.89
C ARG A 264 11.86 19.53 -1.29
N GLU A 265 12.08 19.34 0.00
CA GLU A 265 11.91 18.02 0.64
C GLU A 265 10.42 17.64 0.72
N LEU A 266 9.52 18.59 0.98
CA LEU A 266 8.09 18.32 0.91
C LEU A 266 7.65 17.89 -0.50
N TRP A 267 8.16 18.59 -1.52
CA TRP A 267 7.93 18.21 -2.92
C TRP A 267 8.49 16.81 -3.23
N PHE A 268 9.65 16.46 -2.65
CA PHE A 268 10.19 15.09 -2.73
C PHE A 268 9.19 14.08 -2.19
N CYS A 269 8.73 14.26 -0.95
CA CYS A 269 7.82 13.34 -0.29
C CYS A 269 6.55 13.14 -1.11
N SER A 270 5.98 14.22 -1.66
CA SER A 270 4.78 14.14 -2.51
C SER A 270 5.03 13.38 -3.82
N LEU A 271 6.14 13.64 -4.52
CA LEU A 271 6.45 12.92 -5.76
C LEU A 271 6.78 11.44 -5.48
N HIS A 272 7.49 11.16 -4.40
CA HIS A 272 7.86 9.82 -3.98
C HIS A 272 6.63 9.00 -3.55
N ALA A 273 5.68 9.63 -2.85
CA ALA A 273 4.39 9.02 -2.55
C ALA A 273 3.62 8.65 -3.82
N VAL A 274 3.56 9.56 -4.80
CA VAL A 274 2.95 9.27 -6.12
C VAL A 274 3.62 8.09 -6.82
N HIS A 275 4.96 8.00 -6.76
CA HIS A 275 5.67 6.84 -7.28
C HIS A 275 5.24 5.54 -6.60
N HIS A 276 5.09 5.54 -5.27
CA HIS A 276 4.58 4.37 -4.54
C HIS A 276 3.12 4.06 -4.83
N PHE A 277 2.27 5.06 -5.06
CA PHE A 277 0.90 4.83 -5.51
C PHE A 277 0.86 4.16 -6.88
N ALA A 278 1.79 4.49 -7.78
CA ALA A 278 1.92 3.79 -9.06
C ALA A 278 2.30 2.32 -8.88
N MET A 279 3.18 2.01 -7.92
CA MET A 279 3.53 0.60 -7.60
C MET A 279 2.35 -0.13 -6.95
N ILE A 280 1.68 0.49 -5.97
CA ILE A 280 0.47 -0.06 -5.36
C ILE A 280 -0.60 -0.33 -6.43
N LYS A 281 -0.75 0.57 -7.43
CA LYS A 281 -1.65 0.36 -8.56
C LYS A 281 -1.33 -0.90 -9.36
N VAL A 282 -0.05 -1.18 -9.59
CA VAL A 282 0.40 -2.42 -10.26
C VAL A 282 0.02 -3.65 -9.42
N ILE A 283 0.24 -3.60 -8.10
CA ILE A 283 -0.13 -4.68 -7.17
C ILE A 283 -1.64 -4.93 -7.18
N CYS A 284 -2.44 -3.87 -7.06
CA CYS A 284 -3.90 -3.94 -7.13
C CYS A 284 -4.38 -4.55 -8.46
N ALA A 285 -3.77 -4.16 -9.59
CA ALA A 285 -4.10 -4.73 -10.89
C ALA A 285 -3.73 -6.22 -11.00
N GLU A 286 -2.58 -6.64 -10.45
CA GLU A 286 -2.18 -8.05 -10.38
C GLU A 286 -3.24 -8.90 -9.67
N PHE A 287 -3.77 -8.37 -8.57
CA PHE A 287 -4.77 -9.05 -7.73
C PHE A 287 -6.22 -8.79 -8.14
N GLY A 288 -6.45 -8.07 -9.25
CA GLY A 288 -7.79 -7.81 -9.80
C GLY A 288 -8.64 -6.81 -9.00
N MET A 289 -8.01 -5.93 -8.23
CA MET A 289 -8.71 -4.83 -7.57
C MET A 289 -8.91 -3.65 -8.55
N PRO A 290 -10.15 -3.21 -8.81
CA PRO A 290 -10.40 -2.02 -9.61
C PRO A 290 -9.90 -0.77 -8.87
N LEU A 291 -9.28 0.16 -9.61
CA LEU A 291 -8.81 1.44 -9.09
C LEU A 291 -9.33 2.59 -9.94
N THR A 292 -9.40 3.78 -9.36
CA THR A 292 -9.73 5.00 -10.10
C THR A 292 -8.65 5.32 -11.14
N GLU A 293 -9.06 5.85 -12.29
CA GLU A 293 -8.18 6.07 -13.44
C GLU A 293 -6.97 6.97 -13.11
N GLY A 294 -7.18 7.96 -12.23
CA GLY A 294 -6.19 8.94 -11.80
C GLY A 294 -5.23 8.48 -10.69
N PHE A 295 -5.51 7.39 -9.96
CA PHE A 295 -4.66 6.96 -8.85
C PHE A 295 -3.24 6.62 -9.34
N GLY A 296 -2.22 7.07 -8.61
CA GLY A 296 -0.80 6.85 -8.93
C GLY A 296 -0.30 7.55 -10.19
N VAL A 297 -1.03 8.53 -10.74
CA VAL A 297 -0.58 9.30 -11.90
C VAL A 297 0.02 10.63 -11.44
N ALA A 298 1.24 10.93 -11.88
CA ALA A 298 1.90 12.19 -11.53
C ALA A 298 1.15 13.44 -12.02
N PRO A 299 1.15 14.55 -11.24
CA PRO A 299 0.47 15.79 -11.63
C PRO A 299 0.93 16.34 -12.99
N SER A 300 2.22 16.21 -13.31
CA SER A 300 2.76 16.61 -14.62
C SER A 300 2.17 15.81 -15.78
N THR A 301 1.95 14.51 -15.58
CA THR A 301 1.29 13.64 -16.56
C THR A 301 -0.18 14.03 -16.76
N LEU A 302 -0.90 14.35 -15.69
CA LEU A 302 -2.27 14.84 -15.76
C LEU A 302 -2.34 16.18 -16.51
N LYS A 303 -1.43 17.11 -16.19
CA LYS A 303 -1.31 18.40 -16.88
C LYS A 303 -1.05 18.22 -18.38
N SER A 304 -0.15 17.31 -18.75
CA SER A 304 0.12 17.00 -20.16
C SER A 304 -1.12 16.49 -20.90
N ARG A 305 -1.93 15.64 -20.25
CA ARG A 305 -3.18 15.11 -20.85
C ARG A 305 -4.22 16.21 -21.04
N LEU A 306 -4.35 17.10 -20.06
CA LEU A 306 -5.26 18.26 -20.14
C LEU A 306 -4.84 19.24 -21.24
N SER A 307 -3.54 19.44 -21.45
CA SER A 307 -3.03 20.32 -22.52
C SER A 307 -3.15 19.74 -23.93
N GLN A 308 -3.52 18.46 -24.06
CA GLN A 308 -3.69 17.75 -25.33
C GLN A 308 -5.16 17.53 -25.70
N GLN A 309 -6.11 18.02 -24.89
CA GLN A 309 -7.55 18.05 -25.15
C GLN A 309 -7.96 19.42 -25.70
#